data_AF-A0A0N1AZY5-F1
#
_entry.id   AF-A0A0N1AZY5-F1
#
_cell.length_a   1.000
_cell.length_b   1.000
_cell.length_c   1.000
_cell.angle_alpha   90.00
_cell.angle_beta   90.00
_cell.angle_gamma   90.00
#
_symmetry.space_group_name_H-M   'P 1'
#
loop_
_entity.id
_entity.type
_entity.pdbx_description
1 polymer ?
#
loop_
_entity_poly.entity_id
_entity_poly.type
_entity_poly.pdbx_seq_one_letter_code
_entity_poly.pdbx_strand_id
1 'polypeptide(L)'
;MNSPRTTLYRDKYNARIMGVCSGIADYTGVNVFWVRFAAVASIFITGGPSIIAYFIAGFILNKKPPHLYRDASEQKYWQGVRQNPKRTAKEIRANFRDIDRRLAAVETHYVSSNPRLTAEIERLR
;
A
#
# COMPACT_ATOMS: atom_id res chain seq x y z
N MET A 1 12.72 9.95 -2.86
CA MET A 1 11.84 10.31 -1.72
C MET A 1 11.22 9.02 -1.18
N ASN A 2 11.71 8.52 -0.05
CA ASN A 2 11.11 7.34 0.59
C ASN A 2 9.93 7.80 1.44
N SER A 3 8.72 7.31 1.14
CA SER A 3 7.55 7.57 1.98
C SER A 3 7.71 6.81 3.30
N PRO A 4 7.31 7.36 4.45
CA PRO A 4 7.24 6.61 5.70
C PRO A 4 6.42 5.32 5.54
N ARG A 5 5.44 5.31 4.63
CA ARG A 5 4.62 4.12 4.38
C ARG A 5 5.26 3.12 3.43
N THR A 6 6.49 3.33 2.97
CA THR A 6 7.23 2.39 2.11
C THR A 6 8.50 1.84 2.75
N THR A 7 8.79 2.18 4.00
CA THR A 7 9.99 1.73 4.72
C THR A 7 9.73 0.45 5.53
N LEU A 8 10.80 -0.32 5.73
CA LEU A 8 10.80 -1.50 6.60
C LEU A 8 10.88 -1.03 8.05
N TYR A 9 9.91 -1.44 8.86
CA TYR A 9 9.85 -1.15 10.28
C TYR A 9 9.82 -2.43 11.11
N ARG A 10 10.33 -2.32 12.32
CA ARG A 10 10.21 -3.35 13.36
C ARG A 10 8.87 -3.21 14.04
N ASP A 11 8.04 -4.26 14.00
CA ASP A 11 6.76 -4.26 14.72
C ASP A 11 6.93 -4.88 16.11
N LYS A 12 6.91 -4.03 17.15
CA LYS A 12 6.93 -4.47 18.56
C LYS A 12 5.58 -4.99 19.06
N TYR A 13 4.46 -4.64 18.42
CA TYR A 13 3.12 -5.02 18.93
C TYR A 13 2.84 -6.51 18.74
N ASN A 14 3.23 -7.09 17.60
CA ASN A 14 3.12 -8.54 17.34
C ASN A 14 4.44 -9.32 17.56
N ALA A 15 5.36 -8.75 18.34
CA ALA A 15 6.68 -9.33 18.54
C ALA A 15 6.68 -10.50 19.54
N ARG A 16 7.41 -11.58 19.23
CA ARG A 16 7.86 -12.57 20.24
C ARG A 16 9.30 -12.33 20.67
N ILE A 17 10.23 -12.21 19.71
CA ILE A 17 11.64 -11.88 19.98
C ILE A 17 12.00 -10.69 19.11
N MET A 18 12.27 -9.51 19.68
CA MET A 18 12.67 -8.29 18.97
C MET A 18 11.80 -7.80 17.77
N GLY A 19 10.69 -8.43 17.39
CA GLY A 19 9.76 -7.89 16.38
C GLY A 19 10.31 -7.77 14.95
N VAL A 20 11.39 -8.50 14.63
CA VAL A 20 12.02 -8.47 13.30
C VAL A 20 11.22 -9.31 12.32
N CYS A 21 10.87 -10.55 12.68
CA CYS A 21 10.03 -11.40 11.82
C CYS A 21 8.64 -10.79 11.55
N SER A 22 8.03 -10.14 12.55
CA SER A 22 6.76 -9.44 12.37
C SER A 22 6.92 -8.22 11.45
N GLY A 23 8.01 -7.47 11.59
CA GLY A 23 8.34 -6.36 10.69
C GLY A 23 8.57 -6.79 9.23
N ILE A 24 9.30 -7.89 9.03
CA ILE A 24 9.54 -8.47 7.69
C ILE A 24 8.23 -8.95 7.07
N ALA A 25 7.38 -9.63 7.83
CA ALA A 25 6.06 -10.06 7.38
C ALA A 25 5.17 -8.85 7.01
N ASP A 26 5.13 -7.81 7.85
CA ASP A 26 4.39 -6.57 7.59
C ASP A 26 4.88 -5.84 6.34
N TYR A 27 6.17 -5.93 6.04
CA TYR A 27 6.76 -5.29 4.87
C TYR A 27 6.55 -6.09 3.59
N THR A 28 6.74 -7.40 3.65
CA THR A 28 6.65 -8.29 2.50
C THR A 28 5.21 -8.73 2.20
N GLY A 29 4.28 -8.62 3.15
CA GLY A 29 2.92 -9.17 3.02
C GLY A 29 2.83 -10.68 3.18
N VAL A 30 3.93 -11.36 3.54
CA VAL A 30 3.96 -12.82 3.79
C VAL A 30 3.46 -13.11 5.21
N ASN A 31 2.81 -14.26 5.40
CA ASN A 31 2.36 -14.67 6.73
C ASN A 31 3.55 -14.81 7.71
N VAL A 32 3.43 -14.19 8.89
CA VAL A 32 4.43 -14.18 9.96
C VAL A 32 4.89 -15.59 10.33
N PHE A 33 3.99 -16.58 10.25
CA PHE A 33 4.30 -17.99 10.53
C PHE A 33 5.42 -18.51 9.61
N TRP A 34 5.30 -18.29 8.30
CA TRP A 34 6.31 -18.71 7.32
C TRP A 34 7.64 -17.97 7.51
N VAL A 35 7.58 -16.67 7.82
CA VAL A 35 8.79 -15.88 8.09
C VAL A 35 9.54 -16.41 9.32
N ARG A 36 8.81 -16.82 10.37
CA ARG A 36 9.40 -17.46 11.55
C ARG A 36 9.98 -18.83 11.22
N PHE A 37 9.27 -19.64 10.45
CA PHE A 37 9.75 -20.96 10.05
C PHE A 37 11.03 -20.85 9.21
N ALA A 38 11.09 -19.91 8.26
CA ALA A 38 12.28 -19.63 7.47
C ALA A 38 13.45 -19.15 8.33
N ALA A 39 13.20 -18.30 9.33
CA ALA A 39 14.22 -17.85 10.28
C ALA A 39 14.73 -19.00 11.17
N VAL A 40 13.88 -19.94 11.56
CA VAL A 40 14.32 -21.13 12.31
C VAL A 40 15.09 -22.10 11.40
N ALA A 41 14.61 -22.32 10.18
CA ALA A 41 15.31 -23.14 9.19
C ALA A 41 16.70 -22.58 8.84
N SER A 42 16.84 -21.25 8.73
CA SER A 42 18.15 -20.63 8.49
C SER A 42 19.13 -20.82 9.65
N ILE A 43 18.65 -20.98 10.88
CA ILE A 43 19.48 -21.37 12.03
C ILE A 43 20.05 -22.78 11.86
N PHE A 44 19.26 -23.73 11.36
CA PHE A 44 19.76 -25.09 11.12
C PHE A 44 20.75 -25.18 9.96
N ILE A 45 20.61 -24.32 8.95
CA ILE A 45 21.50 -24.32 7.76
C ILE A 45 22.80 -23.58 8.04
N THR A 46 22.73 -22.37 8.58
CA THR A 46 23.88 -21.48 8.76
C THR A 46 24.50 -21.62 10.16
N GLY A 47 23.77 -22.18 11.13
CA GLY A 47 24.20 -22.27 12.53
C GLY A 47 24.06 -20.94 13.27
N GLY A 48 25.01 -20.64 14.16
CA GLY A 48 25.03 -19.45 15.02
C GLY A 48 24.98 -18.06 14.33
N PRO A 49 25.56 -17.82 13.13
CA PRO A 49 25.55 -16.51 12.48
C PRO A 49 24.15 -15.97 12.16
N SER A 50 23.18 -16.85 11.89
CA SER A 50 21.78 -16.49 11.66
C SER A 50 21.14 -15.79 12.87
N ILE A 51 21.52 -16.20 14.08
CA ILE A 51 21.06 -15.61 15.34
C ILE A 51 21.65 -14.20 15.48
N ILE A 52 22.94 -14.05 15.20
CA ILE A 52 23.61 -12.74 15.24
C ILE A 52 22.99 -11.79 14.21
N ALA A 53 22.75 -12.26 12.98
CA ALA A 53 22.08 -11.49 11.95
C ALA A 53 20.66 -11.05 12.38
N TYR A 54 19.93 -11.89 13.09
CA TYR A 54 18.62 -11.55 13.65
C TYR A 54 18.71 -10.39 14.67
N PHE A 55 19.68 -10.43 15.57
CA PHE A 55 19.92 -9.36 16.55
C PHE A 55 20.36 -8.06 15.87
N ILE A 56 21.27 -8.13 14.90
CA ILE A 56 21.72 -6.97 14.12
C ILE A 56 20.53 -6.33 13.40
N ALA A 57 19.70 -7.13 12.73
CA ALA A 57 18.49 -6.64 12.08
C ALA A 57 17.53 -6.00 13.11
N GLY A 58 17.39 -6.58 14.29
CA GLY A 58 16.57 -6.02 15.37
C GLY A 58 17.05 -4.69 15.93
N PHE A 59 18.34 -4.40 15.83
CA PHE A 59 18.97 -3.15 16.27
C PHE A 59 18.94 -2.07 15.19
N ILE A 60 19.22 -2.43 13.93
CA ILE A 60 19.19 -1.51 12.78
C ILE A 60 17.76 -1.07 12.46
N LEU A 61 16.77 -1.96 12.66
CA LEU A 61 15.42 -1.70 12.19
C LEU A 61 14.66 -0.71 13.08
N ASN A 62 14.30 0.42 12.49
CA ASN A 62 13.55 1.48 13.16
C ASN A 62 12.21 0.97 13.69
N LYS A 63 11.81 1.47 14.86
CA LYS A 63 10.52 1.15 15.47
C LYS A 63 9.39 1.66 14.58
N LYS A 64 8.38 0.82 14.33
CA LYS A 64 7.15 1.22 13.64
C LYS A 64 6.51 2.41 14.37
N PRO A 65 6.26 3.56 13.70
CA PRO A 65 5.56 4.65 14.32
C PRO A 65 4.13 4.21 14.68
N PRO A 66 3.57 4.70 15.81
CA PRO A 66 2.18 4.42 16.16
C PRO A 66 1.27 4.92 15.02
N HIS A 67 0.11 4.27 14.83
CA HIS A 67 -0.92 4.67 13.85
C HIS A 67 -0.43 4.91 12.40
N LEU A 68 0.64 4.22 11.96
CA LEU A 68 1.18 4.32 10.60
C LEU A 68 0.14 3.99 9.50
N TYR A 69 -0.75 3.05 9.83
CA TYR A 69 -1.90 2.68 9.02
C TYR A 69 -3.16 2.92 9.84
N ARG A 70 -4.19 3.48 9.20
CA ARG A 70 -5.50 3.68 9.80
C ARG A 70 -6.23 2.37 9.99
N ASP A 71 -6.10 1.45 9.03
CA ASP A 71 -6.84 0.20 8.97
C ASP A 71 -6.07 -0.90 8.20
N ALA A 72 -6.58 -2.14 8.29
CA ALA A 72 -5.94 -3.30 7.66
C ALA A 72 -5.96 -3.24 6.12
N SER A 73 -6.92 -2.53 5.51
CA SER A 73 -6.96 -2.37 4.05
C SER A 73 -5.89 -1.39 3.57
N GLU A 74 -5.66 -0.31 4.32
CA GLU A 74 -4.57 0.64 4.05
C GLU A 74 -3.20 -0.06 4.13
N GLN A 75 -2.99 -0.91 5.15
CA GLN A 75 -1.75 -1.70 5.24
C GLN A 75 -1.52 -2.58 3.99
N LYS A 76 -2.55 -3.31 3.54
CA LYS A 76 -2.46 -4.16 2.34
C LYS A 76 -2.23 -3.35 1.07
N TYR A 77 -2.86 -2.19 0.95
CA TYR A 77 -2.64 -1.27 -0.16
C TYR A 77 -1.16 -0.87 -0.24
N TRP A 78 -0.58 -0.41 0.88
CA TRP A 78 0.84 -0.01 0.90
C TRP A 78 1.80 -1.19 0.72
N GLN A 79 1.44 -2.40 1.14
CA GLN A 79 2.19 -3.62 0.79
C GLN A 79 2.19 -3.85 -0.72
N GLY A 80 1.04 -3.73 -1.39
CA GLY A 80 0.92 -3.86 -2.84
C GLY A 80 1.74 -2.81 -3.61
N VAL A 81 1.68 -1.54 -3.14
CA VAL A 81 2.49 -0.43 -3.70
C VAL A 81 3.98 -0.77 -3.66
N ARG A 82 4.47 -1.40 -2.58
CA ARG A 82 5.88 -1.78 -2.42
C ARG A 82 6.26 -2.97 -3.31
N GLN A 83 5.41 -4.00 -3.39
CA GLN A 83 5.69 -5.20 -4.17
C GLN A 83 5.72 -4.90 -5.68
N ASN A 84 4.79 -4.08 -6.18
CA ASN A 84 4.72 -3.76 -7.61
C ASN A 84 4.17 -2.34 -7.85
N PRO A 85 5.01 -1.30 -7.73
CA PRO A 85 4.57 0.09 -7.88
C PRO A 85 4.04 0.38 -9.30
N LYS A 86 4.56 -0.31 -10.33
CA LYS A 86 4.09 -0.16 -11.72
C LYS A 86 2.65 -0.67 -11.87
N ARG A 87 2.31 -1.80 -11.24
CA ARG A 87 0.94 -2.34 -11.25
C ARG A 87 -0.01 -1.40 -10.52
N THR A 88 0.35 -0.93 -9.33
CA THR A 88 -0.50 0.00 -8.58
C THR A 88 -0.69 1.33 -9.32
N ALA A 89 0.35 1.88 -9.94
CA ALA A 89 0.21 3.08 -10.78
C ALA A 89 -0.71 2.85 -11.99
N LYS A 90 -0.64 1.67 -12.63
CA LYS A 90 -1.53 1.30 -13.74
C LYS A 90 -2.99 1.19 -13.28
N GLU A 91 -3.22 0.58 -12.12
CA GLU A 91 -4.55 0.45 -11.51
C GLU A 91 -5.14 1.81 -11.15
N ILE A 92 -4.35 2.67 -10.51
CA ILE A 92 -4.74 4.05 -10.21
C ILE A 92 -5.13 4.80 -11.49
N ARG A 93 -4.31 4.72 -12.55
CA ARG A 93 -4.62 5.34 -13.86
C ARG A 93 -5.87 4.74 -14.51
N ALA A 94 -6.14 3.46 -14.32
CA ALA A 94 -7.36 2.84 -14.83
C ALA A 94 -8.60 3.40 -14.10
N ASN A 95 -8.53 3.55 -12.78
CA ASN A 95 -9.61 4.12 -11.97
C ASN A 95 -9.85 5.61 -12.31
N PHE A 96 -8.78 6.39 -12.52
CA PHE A 96 -8.93 7.78 -12.97
C PHE A 96 -9.67 7.89 -14.30
N ARG A 97 -9.31 7.06 -15.29
CA ARG A 97 -10.01 7.04 -16.59
C ARG A 97 -11.48 6.67 -16.46
N ASP A 98 -11.85 5.80 -15.53
CA ASP A 98 -13.25 5.48 -15.27
C ASP A 98 -14.00 6.66 -14.64
N ILE A 99 -13.39 7.35 -13.68
CA ILE A 99 -13.93 8.57 -13.07
C ILE A 99 -14.12 9.66 -14.13
N ASP A 100 -13.14 9.88 -15.00
CA ASP A 100 -13.22 10.87 -16.08
C ASP A 100 -14.39 10.56 -17.03
N ARG A 101 -14.59 9.28 -17.37
CA ARG A 101 -15.71 8.83 -18.20
C ARG A 101 -17.06 9.09 -17.52
N ARG A 102 -17.16 8.84 -16.21
CA ARG A 102 -18.37 9.10 -15.43
C ARG A 102 -18.66 10.59 -15.31
N LEU A 103 -17.61 11.41 -15.13
CA LEU A 103 -17.72 12.86 -15.07
C LEU A 103 -18.25 13.43 -16.39
N ALA A 104 -17.72 12.96 -17.54
CA ALA A 104 -18.21 13.36 -18.86
C ALA A 104 -19.69 13.02 -19.10
N ALA A 105 -20.16 11.89 -18.57
CA ALA A 105 -21.57 11.52 -18.64
C ALA A 105 -22.47 12.47 -17.82
N VAL A 106 -22.01 12.88 -16.63
CA VAL A 106 -22.72 13.85 -15.78
C VAL A 106 -22.73 15.23 -16.44
N GLU A 107 -21.60 15.67 -16.98
CA GLU A 107 -21.49 16.92 -17.73
C GLU A 107 -22.47 16.96 -18.91
N THR A 108 -22.58 15.87 -19.66
CA THR A 108 -23.54 15.75 -20.77
C THR A 108 -24.98 15.93 -20.28
N HIS A 109 -25.35 15.35 -19.13
CA HIS A 109 -26.70 15.49 -18.57
C HIS A 109 -27.03 16.92 -18.16
N TYR A 110 -26.04 17.65 -17.63
CA TYR A 110 -26.22 19.04 -17.20
C TYR A 110 -26.26 20.01 -18.40
N VAL A 111 -25.34 19.86 -19.36
CA VAL A 111 -25.25 20.76 -20.53
C VAL A 111 -26.39 20.51 -21.53
N SER A 112 -26.88 19.28 -21.67
CA SER A 112 -27.99 18.95 -22.57
C SER A 112 -29.38 19.34 -22.04
N SER A 113 -29.50 19.86 -20.81
CA SER A 113 -30.81 20.23 -20.23
C SER A 113 -31.41 21.54 -20.75
N ASN A 114 -30.81 22.24 -21.73
CA ASN A 114 -31.42 23.47 -22.26
C ASN A 114 -31.33 23.75 -23.78
N PRO A 115 -31.66 22.78 -24.66
CA PRO A 115 -31.75 23.04 -26.10
C PRO A 115 -32.86 24.04 -26.46
N ARG A 116 -33.88 24.18 -25.58
CA ARG A 116 -35.00 25.11 -25.78
C ARG A 116 -34.57 26.57 -25.70
N LEU A 117 -33.73 26.94 -24.73
CA LEU A 117 -33.22 28.32 -24.59
C LEU A 117 -32.34 28.72 -25.77
N THR A 118 -31.49 27.82 -26.26
CA THR A 118 -30.64 28.11 -27.42
C THR A 118 -31.47 28.33 -28.69
N ALA A 119 -32.49 27.49 -28.91
CA ALA A 119 -33.39 27.63 -30.06
C ALA A 119 -34.23 28.93 -30.00
N GLU A 120 -34.58 29.40 -28.81
CA GLU A 120 -35.37 30.62 -28.62
C GLU A 120 -34.55 31.90 -28.81
N ILE A 121 -33.26 31.88 -28.45
CA ILE A 121 -32.30 32.97 -28.74
C ILE A 121 -32.07 33.10 -30.26
N GLU A 122 -31.91 31.99 -30.98
CA GLU A 122 -31.73 31.99 -32.44
C GLU A 122 -32.96 32.56 -33.18
N ARG A 123 -34.16 32.35 -32.62
CA ARG A 123 -35.43 32.79 -33.23
C ARG A 123 -35.74 34.28 -33.01
N LEU A 124 -35.06 34.92 -32.05
CA LEU A 124 -35.18 36.34 -31.72
C LEU A 124 -34.07 37.20 -32.34
N ARG A 125 -33.14 36.58 -33.08
CA ARG A 125 -32.08 37.24 -33.83
C ARG A 125 -32.43 37.33 -35.30
#